data_AF-A0A080LUG7-F1
#
_entry.id   AF-A0A080LUG7-F1
#
_cell.length_a   1.000
_cell.length_b   1.000
_cell.length_c   1.000
_cell.angle_alpha   90.00
_cell.angle_beta   90.00
_cell.angle_gamma   90.00
#
_symmetry.space_group_name_H-M   'P 1'
#
loop_
_entity.id
_entity.type
_entity.pdbx_description
1 polymer ?
#
loop_
_entity_poly.entity_id
_entity_poly.type
_entity_poly.pdbx_seq_one_letter_code
_entity_poly.pdbx_strand_id
1 'polypeptide(L)'
;MFRVIRQLFLTLVLTLSASLVLAEGSSLLNVSYDVARDFYKDYNPMFQKHWKALSGESIELKQSHAGSSKQVRADLVKPGVQVILPHPKNTGNGRYTYLAAWGYALTQAGANDRAAQDFVGRLLKNAPLFAAGGRDATTTFMQRKIGDVLISFESEAELIAREFGKGEFEVVYPSLSILTEFPVAIIDKVVDKKGTRKAAQAYLDFLWSPVGQENAAQNYLRPRNQEILKKYAAQFPPIKTFSVDEVFGGWAKAYPTHFRDGGTFDQIYQQK
;
A
#
# COMPACT_ATOMS: atom_id res chain seq x y z
N MET A 1 -93.60 -7.74 -17.02
CA MET A 1 -93.98 -7.34 -15.65
C MET A 1 -92.84 -7.71 -14.71
N PHE A 2 -92.31 -6.74 -13.93
CA PHE A 2 -91.31 -6.84 -12.84
C PHE A 2 -89.87 -7.25 -13.21
N ARG A 3 -88.88 -6.31 -13.22
CA ARG A 3 -87.91 -5.94 -12.14
C ARG A 3 -87.16 -7.16 -11.59
N VAL A 4 -85.83 -7.25 -11.64
CA VAL A 4 -84.90 -6.63 -10.68
C VAL A 4 -83.50 -6.43 -11.29
N ILE A 5 -82.99 -5.19 -11.21
CA ILE A 5 -81.59 -4.82 -11.42
C ILE A 5 -80.84 -5.15 -10.13
N ARG A 6 -79.81 -6.00 -10.19
CA ARG A 6 -78.87 -6.19 -9.07
C ARG A 6 -77.49 -5.73 -9.52
N GLN A 7 -77.15 -4.51 -9.12
CA GLN A 7 -75.81 -3.93 -9.23
C GLN A 7 -74.83 -4.81 -8.44
N LEU A 8 -73.87 -5.42 -9.13
CA LEU A 8 -72.69 -6.01 -8.50
C LEU A 8 -71.62 -4.93 -8.43
N PHE A 9 -71.36 -4.44 -7.22
CA PHE A 9 -70.19 -3.63 -6.89
C PHE A 9 -68.93 -4.48 -7.12
N LEU A 10 -68.15 -4.10 -8.14
CA LEU A 10 -66.80 -4.61 -8.35
C LEU A 10 -65.85 -3.77 -7.49
N THR A 11 -65.57 -4.20 -6.26
CA THR A 11 -64.57 -3.56 -5.41
C THR A 11 -63.18 -3.96 -5.91
N LEU A 12 -62.59 -3.14 -6.77
CA LEU A 12 -61.20 -3.27 -7.20
C LEU A 12 -60.29 -2.86 -6.02
N VAL A 13 -59.83 -3.83 -5.25
CA VAL A 13 -58.76 -3.62 -4.26
C VAL A 13 -57.45 -3.50 -5.02
N LEU A 14 -57.00 -2.27 -5.25
CA LEU A 14 -55.64 -2.00 -5.71
C LEU A 14 -54.69 -2.27 -4.53
N THR A 15 -54.20 -3.50 -4.40
CA THR A 15 -53.05 -3.77 -3.52
C THR A 15 -51.82 -3.13 -4.18
N LEU A 16 -51.47 -1.94 -3.71
CA LEU A 16 -50.19 -1.31 -4.02
C LEU A 16 -49.09 -2.14 -3.35
N SER A 17 -48.62 -3.17 -4.04
CA SER A 17 -47.43 -3.90 -3.68
C SER A 17 -46.25 -2.96 -3.87
N ALA A 18 -45.91 -2.18 -2.84
CA ALA A 18 -44.62 -1.52 -2.78
C ALA A 18 -43.57 -2.63 -2.71
N SER A 19 -43.03 -3.04 -3.85
CA SER A 19 -41.81 -3.83 -3.89
C SER A 19 -40.74 -3.02 -3.17
N LEU A 20 -40.44 -3.38 -1.92
CA LEU A 20 -39.14 -3.05 -1.33
C LEU A 20 -38.11 -3.72 -2.25
N VAL A 21 -37.59 -2.97 -3.20
CA VAL A 21 -36.30 -3.30 -3.80
C VAL A 21 -35.31 -3.13 -2.65
N LEU A 22 -35.04 -4.22 -1.94
CA LEU A 22 -33.83 -4.31 -1.12
C LEU A 22 -32.69 -4.19 -2.13
N ALA A 23 -32.10 -3.00 -2.21
CA ALA A 23 -30.89 -2.78 -2.99
C ALA A 23 -29.89 -3.86 -2.58
N GLU A 24 -29.51 -4.73 -3.52
CA GLU A 24 -28.37 -5.64 -3.34
C GLU A 24 -27.21 -4.78 -2.84
N GLY A 25 -26.68 -5.13 -1.66
CA GLY A 25 -25.60 -4.37 -1.04
C GLY A 25 -24.48 -4.17 -2.06
N SER A 26 -24.14 -2.91 -2.32
CA SER A 26 -23.10 -2.59 -3.30
C SER A 26 -21.79 -3.26 -2.88
N SER A 27 -21.00 -3.77 -3.84
CA SER A 27 -19.70 -4.39 -3.56
C SER A 27 -18.56 -3.54 -4.10
N LEU A 28 -17.54 -3.33 -3.26
CA LEU A 28 -16.29 -2.69 -3.66
C LEU A 28 -15.14 -3.69 -3.55
N LEU A 29 -14.24 -3.63 -4.53
CA LEU A 29 -12.98 -4.36 -4.50
C LEU A 29 -11.85 -3.37 -4.21
N ASN A 30 -11.24 -3.52 -3.03
CA ASN A 30 -9.98 -2.88 -2.68
C ASN A 30 -8.83 -3.71 -3.27
N VAL A 31 -7.97 -3.09 -4.07
CA VAL A 31 -6.70 -3.69 -4.49
C VAL A 31 -5.59 -2.86 -3.89
N SER A 32 -4.78 -3.47 -3.02
CA SER A 32 -3.74 -2.78 -2.26
C SER A 32 -2.42 -3.54 -2.26
N TYR A 33 -1.34 -2.88 -1.83
CA TYR A 33 -0.10 -3.58 -1.50
C TYR A 33 -0.28 -4.37 -0.20
N ASP A 34 0.51 -5.42 -0.05
CA ASP A 34 0.41 -6.34 1.09
C ASP A 34 0.74 -5.67 2.42
N VAL A 35 1.59 -4.62 2.40
CA VAL A 35 1.87 -3.77 3.57
C VAL A 35 0.62 -3.20 4.19
N ALA A 36 -0.40 -2.94 3.38
CA ALA A 36 -1.62 -2.30 3.82
C ALA A 36 -2.69 -3.34 4.17
N ARG A 37 -2.38 -4.63 4.14
CA ARG A 37 -3.35 -5.69 4.43
C ARG A 37 -3.94 -5.54 5.82
N ASP A 38 -3.10 -5.41 6.85
CA ASP A 38 -3.57 -5.28 8.23
C ASP A 38 -4.31 -3.96 8.43
N PHE A 39 -3.82 -2.88 7.81
CA PHE A 39 -4.57 -1.63 7.73
C PHE A 39 -5.98 -1.84 7.16
N TYR A 40 -6.13 -2.52 6.02
CA TYR A 40 -7.43 -2.75 5.38
C TYR A 40 -8.31 -3.77 6.10
N LYS A 41 -7.72 -4.73 6.81
CA LYS A 41 -8.42 -5.67 7.68
C LYS A 41 -9.19 -4.93 8.78
N ASP A 42 -8.58 -3.93 9.39
CA ASP A 42 -9.22 -3.12 10.43
C ASP A 42 -10.11 -2.03 9.81
N TYR A 43 -9.65 -1.41 8.73
CA TYR A 43 -10.34 -0.31 8.06
C TYR A 43 -11.69 -0.72 7.45
N ASN A 44 -11.76 -1.88 6.80
CA ASN A 44 -12.95 -2.30 6.07
C ASN A 44 -14.20 -2.40 6.97
N PRO A 45 -14.16 -3.08 8.14
CA PRO A 45 -15.27 -3.07 9.09
C PRO A 45 -15.65 -1.67 9.59
N MET A 46 -14.66 -0.80 9.84
CA MET A 46 -14.91 0.58 10.26
C MET A 46 -15.66 1.36 9.19
N PHE A 47 -15.24 1.24 7.93
CA PHE A 47 -15.94 1.86 6.82
C PHE A 47 -17.34 1.30 6.64
N GLN A 48 -17.56 -0.02 6.73
CA GLN A 48 -18.90 -0.60 6.61
C GLN A 48 -19.88 -0.02 7.64
N LYS A 49 -19.41 0.15 8.89
CA LYS A 49 -20.19 0.80 9.95
C LYS A 49 -20.47 2.27 9.61
N HIS A 50 -19.45 3.00 9.15
CA HIS A 50 -19.60 4.40 8.74
C HIS A 50 -20.59 4.56 7.58
N TRP A 51 -20.47 3.73 6.53
CA TRP A 51 -21.34 3.74 5.37
C TRP A 51 -22.79 3.43 5.74
N LYS A 52 -23.02 2.44 6.60
CA LYS A 52 -24.37 2.11 7.09
C LYS A 52 -24.99 3.28 7.84
N ALA A 53 -24.23 3.96 8.68
CA ALA A 53 -24.70 5.15 9.40
C ALA A 53 -24.95 6.34 8.46
N LEU A 54 -24.13 6.51 7.42
CA LEU A 54 -24.21 7.63 6.48
C LEU A 54 -25.34 7.47 5.45
N SER A 55 -25.51 6.27 4.91
CA SER A 55 -26.39 6.00 3.75
C SER A 55 -27.64 5.20 4.10
N GLY A 56 -27.66 4.50 5.23
CA GLY A 56 -28.66 3.47 5.54
C GLY A 56 -28.44 2.14 4.80
N GLU A 57 -27.47 2.05 3.89
CA GLU A 57 -27.20 0.88 3.05
C GLU A 57 -26.07 0.02 3.61
N SER A 58 -26.11 -1.29 3.33
CA SER A 58 -25.01 -2.20 3.64
C SER A 58 -24.09 -2.34 2.43
N ILE A 59 -22.79 -2.53 2.66
CA ILE A 59 -21.78 -2.64 1.58
C ILE A 59 -20.86 -3.85 1.82
N GLU A 60 -20.58 -4.60 0.76
CA GLU A 60 -19.60 -5.69 0.77
C GLU A 60 -18.22 -5.15 0.34
N LEU A 61 -17.18 -5.45 1.13
CA LEU A 61 -15.79 -5.06 0.80
C LEU A 61 -14.96 -6.32 0.54
N LYS A 62 -14.44 -6.44 -0.68
CA LYS A 62 -13.49 -7.48 -1.10
C LYS A 62 -12.09 -6.89 -1.17
N GLN A 63 -11.06 -7.69 -0.90
CA GLN A 63 -9.68 -7.24 -0.95
C GLN A 63 -8.75 -8.17 -1.74
N SER A 64 -7.75 -7.60 -2.40
CA SER A 64 -6.68 -8.30 -3.11
C SER A 64 -5.34 -7.60 -2.86
N HIS A 65 -4.26 -8.37 -2.63
CA HIS A 65 -2.97 -7.82 -2.19
C HIS A 65 -1.77 -8.24 -3.06
N ALA A 66 -0.76 -7.37 -3.18
CA ALA A 66 0.53 -7.64 -3.84
C ALA A 66 1.74 -7.44 -2.89
N GLY A 67 2.69 -8.40 -2.81
CA GLY A 67 3.67 -8.54 -1.70
C GLY A 67 4.63 -7.37 -1.38
N SER A 68 5.07 -7.25 -0.10
CA SER A 68 5.91 -6.16 0.47
C SER A 68 6.93 -6.55 1.58
N SER A 69 8.13 -5.94 1.65
CA SER A 69 9.34 -6.48 2.36
C SER A 69 9.70 -5.75 3.64
N LYS A 70 10.70 -6.24 4.45
CA LYS A 70 11.18 -5.83 5.83
C LYS A 70 12.59 -5.14 5.93
N GLN A 71 12.92 -4.30 6.93
CA GLN A 71 14.13 -3.43 6.93
C GLN A 71 15.08 -3.75 8.10
N VAL A 72 16.35 -4.11 7.88
CA VAL A 72 17.37 -4.36 8.95
C VAL A 72 18.83 -4.19 8.46
N ARG A 73 19.56 -3.23 9.05
CA ARG A 73 21.02 -2.94 9.20
C ARG A 73 22.15 -3.63 8.38
N ALA A 74 22.86 -2.88 7.53
CA ALA A 74 24.34 -2.93 7.35
C ALA A 74 24.82 -1.75 6.46
N ASP A 75 26.13 -1.53 6.34
CA ASP A 75 26.67 -0.82 5.17
C ASP A 75 26.45 -1.73 3.96
N LEU A 76 25.33 -1.49 3.28
CA LEU A 76 24.68 -2.43 2.36
C LEU A 76 25.53 -2.79 1.14
N VAL A 77 26.58 -2.01 0.86
CA VAL A 77 27.48 -2.19 -0.29
C VAL A 77 28.80 -2.84 0.08
N LYS A 78 29.03 -3.18 1.37
CA LYS A 78 30.23 -3.92 1.80
C LYS A 78 30.25 -5.33 1.20
N PRO A 79 31.40 -5.80 0.69
CA PRO A 79 31.55 -7.19 0.30
C PRO A 79 31.20 -8.14 1.46
N GLY A 80 30.48 -9.23 1.14
CA GLY A 80 30.10 -10.25 2.11
C GLY A 80 28.78 -9.99 2.83
N VAL A 81 28.18 -8.80 2.71
CA VAL A 81 26.81 -8.54 3.19
C VAL A 81 25.80 -9.10 2.20
N GLN A 82 24.88 -9.93 2.66
CA GLN A 82 23.77 -10.44 1.87
C GLN A 82 22.49 -9.63 2.12
N VAL A 83 22.00 -8.97 1.08
CA VAL A 83 20.84 -8.10 1.13
C VAL A 83 19.62 -8.77 0.50
N ILE A 84 18.56 -8.93 1.26
CA ILE A 84 17.27 -9.41 0.76
C ILE A 84 16.40 -8.21 0.41
N LEU A 85 15.97 -8.17 -0.86
CA LEU A 85 15.01 -7.19 -1.34
C LEU A 85 14.12 -7.79 -2.44
N PRO A 86 12.91 -7.24 -2.63
CA PRO A 86 12.07 -7.57 -3.77
C PRO A 86 12.64 -7.05 -5.08
N HIS A 87 12.24 -7.69 -6.19
CA HIS A 87 12.71 -7.31 -7.53
C HIS A 87 12.31 -5.85 -7.90
N PRO A 88 13.26 -4.94 -8.21
CA PRO A 88 12.96 -3.53 -8.51
C PRO A 88 12.05 -3.30 -9.71
N LYS A 89 12.14 -4.07 -10.79
CA LYS A 89 11.18 -3.94 -11.91
C LYS A 89 9.73 -4.31 -11.58
N ASN A 90 9.49 -5.25 -10.66
CA ASN A 90 8.18 -5.89 -10.52
C ASN A 90 7.42 -5.44 -9.27
N THR A 91 8.08 -4.78 -8.34
CA THR A 91 7.52 -4.50 -7.01
C THR A 91 7.72 -3.04 -6.62
N GLY A 92 6.71 -2.43 -5.98
CA GLY A 92 6.83 -1.06 -5.48
C GLY A 92 7.98 -0.92 -4.47
N ASN A 93 8.12 -1.89 -3.57
CA ASN A 93 9.18 -1.89 -2.57
C ASN A 93 10.59 -1.97 -3.18
N GLY A 94 10.79 -2.83 -4.19
CA GLY A 94 12.06 -2.88 -4.90
C GLY A 94 12.39 -1.56 -5.61
N ARG A 95 11.41 -0.87 -6.19
CA ARG A 95 11.60 0.47 -6.80
C ARG A 95 12.00 1.50 -5.74
N TYR A 96 11.29 1.56 -4.62
CA TYR A 96 11.61 2.48 -3.54
C TYR A 96 12.98 2.18 -2.91
N THR A 97 13.33 0.90 -2.74
CA THR A 97 14.67 0.49 -2.28
C THR A 97 15.77 0.99 -3.22
N TYR A 98 15.57 0.79 -4.53
CA TYR A 98 16.49 1.26 -5.57
C TYR A 98 16.66 2.79 -5.52
N LEU A 99 15.56 3.55 -5.50
CA LEU A 99 15.60 5.01 -5.51
C LEU A 99 16.11 5.58 -4.18
N ALA A 100 15.83 4.93 -3.04
CA ALA A 100 16.40 5.29 -1.74
C ALA A 100 17.93 5.23 -1.77
N ALA A 101 18.47 4.10 -2.28
CA ALA A 101 19.91 3.91 -2.41
C ALA A 101 20.54 4.89 -3.41
N TRP A 102 19.89 5.14 -4.54
CA TRP A 102 20.36 6.11 -5.53
C TRP A 102 20.38 7.53 -4.95
N GLY A 103 19.28 7.97 -4.31
CA GLY A 103 19.20 9.30 -3.70
C GLY A 103 20.20 9.48 -2.55
N TYR A 104 20.45 8.44 -1.75
CA TYR A 104 21.55 8.45 -0.77
C TYR A 104 22.92 8.61 -1.43
N ALA A 105 23.19 7.89 -2.52
CA ALA A 105 24.45 8.01 -3.23
C ALA A 105 24.65 9.41 -3.82
N LEU A 106 23.57 10.08 -4.23
CA LEU A 106 23.61 11.46 -4.73
C LEU A 106 23.95 12.50 -3.65
N THR A 107 23.87 12.17 -2.36
CA THR A 107 24.30 13.08 -1.28
C THR A 107 25.76 12.93 -0.88
N GLN A 108 26.50 12.00 -1.47
CA GLN A 108 27.90 11.73 -1.11
C GLN A 108 28.86 12.69 -1.83
N ALA A 109 30.08 12.84 -1.30
CA ALA A 109 31.11 13.66 -1.94
C ALA A 109 31.47 13.11 -3.33
N GLY A 110 31.54 13.98 -4.34
CA GLY A 110 31.80 13.59 -5.73
C GLY A 110 30.62 12.91 -6.43
N ALA A 111 29.42 13.00 -5.85
CA ALA A 111 28.21 12.42 -6.41
C ALA A 111 27.87 12.90 -7.83
N ASN A 112 27.48 11.94 -8.66
CA ASN A 112 26.86 12.11 -9.96
C ASN A 112 26.06 10.82 -10.28
N ASP A 113 25.30 10.83 -11.36
CA ASP A 113 24.47 9.68 -11.74
C ASP A 113 25.27 8.39 -11.95
N ARG A 114 26.50 8.48 -12.46
CA ARG A 114 27.36 7.30 -12.64
C ARG A 114 27.79 6.72 -11.30
N ALA A 115 28.22 7.57 -10.35
CA ALA A 115 28.58 7.15 -9.00
C ALA A 115 27.36 6.55 -8.25
N ALA A 116 26.17 7.11 -8.45
CA ALA A 116 24.94 6.57 -7.89
C ALA A 116 24.57 5.20 -8.51
N GLN A 117 24.69 5.07 -9.83
CA GLN A 117 24.52 3.80 -10.52
C GLN A 117 25.49 2.72 -10.01
N ASP A 118 26.76 3.07 -9.80
CA ASP A 118 27.77 2.14 -9.26
C ASP A 118 27.48 1.76 -7.80
N PHE A 119 27.03 2.72 -6.97
CA PHE A 119 26.60 2.43 -5.60
C PHE A 119 25.45 1.43 -5.57
N VAL A 120 24.39 1.68 -6.34
CA VAL A 120 23.24 0.78 -6.44
C VAL A 120 23.65 -0.56 -7.07
N GLY A 121 24.59 -0.57 -8.00
CA GLY A 121 25.15 -1.80 -8.56
C GLY A 121 25.80 -2.70 -7.50
N ARG A 122 26.62 -2.12 -6.60
CA ARG A 122 27.19 -2.87 -5.47
C ARG A 122 26.12 -3.40 -4.53
N LEU A 123 25.11 -2.59 -4.22
CA LEU A 123 23.97 -3.01 -3.41
C LEU A 123 23.24 -4.22 -4.02
N LEU A 124 22.92 -4.16 -5.32
CA LEU A 124 22.19 -5.23 -5.99
C LEU A 124 23.04 -6.50 -6.20
N LYS A 125 24.36 -6.38 -6.31
CA LYS A 125 25.29 -7.52 -6.31
C LYS A 125 25.31 -8.26 -4.98
N ASN A 126 25.16 -7.53 -3.88
CA ASN A 126 25.02 -8.10 -2.55
C ASN A 126 23.67 -8.83 -2.33
N ALA A 127 22.73 -8.78 -3.27
CA ALA A 127 21.51 -9.55 -3.17
C ALA A 127 21.71 -10.99 -3.70
N PRO A 128 21.67 -12.05 -2.88
CA PRO A 128 21.85 -13.42 -3.38
C PRO A 128 20.69 -13.85 -4.30
N LEU A 129 19.50 -13.29 -4.09
CA LEU A 129 18.31 -13.48 -4.90
C LEU A 129 17.40 -12.24 -4.83
N PHE A 130 16.49 -12.12 -5.79
CA PHE A 130 15.40 -11.15 -5.73
C PHE A 130 14.10 -11.85 -5.40
N ALA A 131 13.46 -11.43 -4.31
CA ALA A 131 12.16 -11.98 -3.91
C ALA A 131 11.05 -11.54 -4.88
N ALA A 132 10.04 -12.39 -5.07
CA ALA A 132 8.94 -12.14 -6.00
C ALA A 132 8.04 -10.96 -5.57
N GLY A 133 7.97 -10.75 -4.26
CA GLY A 133 7.25 -9.70 -3.58
C GLY A 133 7.79 -9.68 -2.17
N GLY A 134 7.54 -8.63 -1.42
CA GLY A 134 8.27 -8.56 -0.17
C GLY A 134 7.77 -9.46 0.97
N ARG A 135 6.57 -10.04 0.88
CA ARG A 135 6.17 -11.12 1.79
C ARG A 135 7.06 -12.35 1.59
N ASP A 136 7.47 -12.61 0.36
CA ASP A 136 8.48 -13.64 0.06
C ASP A 136 9.88 -13.22 0.54
N ALA A 137 10.24 -11.93 0.45
CA ALA A 137 11.48 -11.40 1.02
C ALA A 137 11.54 -11.61 2.55
N THR A 138 10.42 -11.30 3.21
CA THR A 138 10.17 -11.55 4.64
C THR A 138 10.42 -13.00 5.03
N THR A 139 9.76 -13.92 4.34
CA THR A 139 9.88 -15.35 4.61
C THR A 139 11.32 -15.81 4.39
N THR A 140 11.96 -15.33 3.32
CA THR A 140 13.36 -15.63 3.01
C THR A 140 14.30 -15.23 4.15
N PHE A 141 14.14 -14.03 4.70
CA PHE A 141 14.98 -13.55 5.80
C PHE A 141 14.61 -14.17 7.15
N MET A 142 13.34 -14.09 7.56
CA MET A 142 12.93 -14.48 8.93
C MET A 142 12.82 -15.98 9.13
N GLN A 143 12.28 -16.70 8.15
CA GLN A 143 12.02 -18.14 8.26
C GLN A 143 13.14 -18.96 7.63
N ARG A 144 13.58 -18.61 6.41
CA ARG A 144 14.66 -19.34 5.75
C ARG A 144 16.05 -18.93 6.23
N LYS A 145 16.14 -17.86 7.03
CA LYS A 145 17.39 -17.34 7.61
C LYS A 145 18.46 -17.05 6.54
N ILE A 146 18.01 -16.55 5.39
CA ILE A 146 18.88 -16.15 4.27
C ILE A 146 19.01 -14.63 4.29
N GLY A 147 20.26 -14.15 4.19
CA GLY A 147 20.59 -12.73 4.20
C GLY A 147 20.90 -12.16 5.58
N ASP A 148 21.77 -11.15 5.60
CA ASP A 148 22.13 -10.40 6.80
C ASP A 148 21.17 -9.21 7.02
N VAL A 149 20.62 -8.72 5.91
CA VAL A 149 19.83 -7.48 5.84
C VAL A 149 18.60 -7.72 4.99
N LEU A 150 17.45 -7.21 5.44
CA LEU A 150 16.26 -7.07 4.61
C LEU A 150 16.03 -5.56 4.34
N ILE A 151 15.57 -5.14 3.15
CA ILE A 151 15.15 -3.74 2.85
C ILE A 151 13.65 -3.64 2.47
N SER A 152 12.98 -2.52 2.81
CA SER A 152 11.53 -2.48 3.11
C SER A 152 10.85 -1.16 3.44
N PHE A 153 9.54 -1.21 3.66
CA PHE A 153 8.75 -0.20 4.36
C PHE A 153 8.71 -0.36 5.89
N GLU A 154 8.75 0.77 6.61
CA GLU A 154 8.68 0.84 8.08
C GLU A 154 7.49 0.06 8.68
N SER A 155 6.32 0.09 8.04
CA SER A 155 5.11 -0.61 8.52
C SER A 155 5.30 -2.12 8.69
N GLU A 156 6.19 -2.71 7.89
CA GLU A 156 6.45 -4.15 7.93
C GLU A 156 7.26 -4.57 9.15
N ALA A 157 8.03 -3.66 9.74
CA ALA A 157 8.84 -3.92 10.93
C ALA A 157 7.98 -4.36 12.12
N GLU A 158 6.82 -3.73 12.32
CA GLU A 158 5.88 -4.17 13.34
C GLU A 158 5.25 -5.52 12.96
N LEU A 159 4.88 -5.71 11.68
CA LEU A 159 4.28 -6.97 11.25
C LEU A 159 5.21 -8.16 11.52
N ILE A 160 6.54 -8.00 11.35
CA ILE A 160 7.50 -9.00 11.80
C ILE A 160 7.45 -9.21 13.30
N ALA A 161 7.48 -8.14 14.08
CA ALA A 161 7.49 -8.23 15.54
C ALA A 161 6.25 -8.96 16.06
N ARG A 162 5.10 -8.73 15.44
CA ARG A 162 3.83 -9.41 15.77
C ARG A 162 3.85 -10.88 15.40
N GLU A 163 4.41 -11.23 14.24
CA GLU A 163 4.38 -12.60 13.71
C GLU A 163 5.50 -13.50 14.26
N PHE A 164 6.70 -12.96 14.44
CA PHE A 164 7.90 -13.71 14.79
C PHE A 164 8.45 -13.37 16.19
N GLY A 165 7.86 -12.38 16.88
CA GLY A 165 8.30 -11.93 18.19
C GLY A 165 9.28 -10.75 18.13
N LYS A 166 9.22 -9.91 19.17
CA LYS A 166 10.18 -8.82 19.39
C LYS A 166 11.50 -9.42 19.92
N GLY A 167 12.63 -9.08 19.30
CA GLY A 167 13.96 -9.53 19.71
C GLY A 167 14.70 -10.40 18.68
N GLU A 168 13.99 -10.95 17.70
CA GLU A 168 14.58 -11.75 16.61
C GLU A 168 15.27 -10.89 15.52
N PHE A 169 15.06 -9.57 15.57
CA PHE A 169 15.60 -8.62 14.61
C PHE A 169 15.69 -7.23 15.24
N GLU A 170 16.50 -6.35 14.65
CA GLU A 170 16.58 -4.94 15.01
C GLU A 170 16.19 -4.05 13.83
N VAL A 171 15.29 -3.10 14.06
CA VAL A 171 14.94 -2.08 13.06
C VAL A 171 16.01 -1.00 13.05
N VAL A 172 16.55 -0.70 11.87
CA VAL A 172 17.56 0.35 11.72
C VAL A 172 17.12 1.37 10.70
N TYR A 173 17.04 2.61 11.16
CA TYR A 173 16.72 3.76 10.34
C TYR A 173 18.00 4.33 9.73
N PRO A 174 18.11 4.41 8.39
CA PRO A 174 19.26 5.06 7.76
C PRO A 174 19.23 6.58 8.02
N SER A 175 20.37 7.24 7.82
CA SER A 175 20.48 8.70 7.97
C SER A 175 19.66 9.48 6.92
N LEU A 176 19.35 8.84 5.80
CA LEU A 176 18.47 9.35 4.75
C LEU A 176 17.66 8.18 4.17
N SER A 177 16.37 8.39 3.93
CA SER A 177 15.51 7.45 3.22
C SER A 177 14.63 8.17 2.21
N ILE A 178 13.82 7.43 1.47
CA ILE A 178 12.83 7.97 0.54
C ILE A 178 11.45 8.03 1.21
N LEU A 179 10.74 9.13 1.03
CA LEU A 179 9.33 9.24 1.38
C LEU A 179 8.55 8.31 0.46
N THR A 180 8.04 7.22 1.03
CA THR A 180 7.18 6.29 0.32
C THR A 180 5.74 6.77 0.45
N GLU A 181 5.09 6.94 -0.69
CA GLU A 181 3.68 7.33 -0.75
C GLU A 181 2.88 6.18 -1.36
N PHE A 182 1.77 5.83 -0.71
CA PHE A 182 0.85 4.80 -1.18
C PHE A 182 -0.37 5.50 -1.79
N PRO A 183 -0.30 5.95 -3.05
CA PRO A 183 -1.42 6.64 -3.68
C PRO A 183 -2.61 5.69 -3.79
N VAL A 184 -3.80 6.23 -3.51
CA VAL A 184 -5.08 5.56 -3.69
C VAL A 184 -5.84 6.28 -4.80
N ALA A 185 -6.57 5.52 -5.61
CA ALA A 185 -7.34 6.06 -6.72
C ALA A 185 -8.62 5.26 -6.94
N ILE A 186 -9.63 5.95 -7.47
CA ILE A 186 -10.87 5.34 -7.94
C ILE A 186 -10.70 5.01 -9.42
N ILE A 187 -11.13 3.82 -9.84
CA ILE A 187 -11.13 3.45 -11.26
C ILE A 187 -12.45 3.89 -11.87
N ASP A 188 -12.44 5.07 -12.50
CA ASP A 188 -13.64 5.74 -13.03
C ASP A 188 -14.55 4.83 -13.86
N LYS A 189 -13.97 4.20 -14.89
CA LYS A 189 -14.71 3.28 -15.78
C LYS A 189 -15.42 2.15 -15.03
N VAL A 190 -14.83 1.66 -13.93
CA VAL A 190 -15.41 0.55 -13.15
C VAL A 190 -16.53 1.05 -12.26
N VAL A 191 -16.33 2.18 -11.57
CA VAL A 191 -17.36 2.72 -10.66
C VAL A 191 -18.56 3.28 -11.41
N ASP A 192 -18.36 3.85 -12.61
CA ASP A 192 -19.44 4.33 -13.46
C ASP A 192 -20.25 3.14 -14.00
N LYS A 193 -19.57 2.11 -14.51
CA LYS A 193 -20.23 0.88 -14.99
C LYS A 193 -21.02 0.17 -13.90
N LYS A 194 -20.53 0.18 -12.65
CA LYS A 194 -21.16 -0.51 -11.52
C LYS A 194 -22.11 0.35 -10.70
N GLY A 195 -22.23 1.65 -11.00
CA GLY A 195 -23.00 2.59 -10.19
C GLY A 195 -22.48 2.76 -8.76
N THR A 196 -21.21 2.45 -8.49
CA THR A 196 -20.63 2.45 -7.13
C THR A 196 -19.82 3.69 -6.79
N ARG A 197 -19.83 4.72 -7.65
CA ARG A 197 -18.99 5.92 -7.48
C ARG A 197 -19.16 6.61 -6.13
N LYS A 198 -20.40 6.78 -5.67
CA LYS A 198 -20.69 7.42 -4.37
C LYS A 198 -20.04 6.66 -3.21
N ALA A 199 -20.21 5.34 -3.18
CA ALA A 199 -19.63 4.48 -2.16
C ALA A 199 -18.10 4.43 -2.25
N ALA A 200 -17.54 4.37 -3.46
CA ALA A 200 -16.09 4.38 -3.68
C ALA A 200 -15.44 5.70 -3.28
N GLN A 201 -16.10 6.83 -3.54
CA GLN A 201 -15.63 8.15 -3.09
C GLN A 201 -15.66 8.26 -1.57
N ALA A 202 -16.78 7.88 -0.94
CA ALA A 202 -16.87 7.85 0.51
C ALA A 202 -15.80 6.92 1.14
N TYR A 203 -15.52 5.79 0.51
CA TYR A 203 -14.44 4.89 0.91
C TYR A 203 -13.07 5.58 0.84
N LEU A 204 -12.76 6.29 -0.25
CA LEU A 204 -11.49 7.01 -0.33
C LEU A 204 -11.40 8.15 0.69
N ASP A 205 -12.46 8.96 0.81
CA ASP A 205 -12.50 10.12 1.71
C ASP A 205 -12.33 9.70 3.18
N PHE A 206 -12.91 8.56 3.56
CA PHE A 206 -12.84 8.07 4.94
C PHE A 206 -11.41 7.67 5.36
N LEU A 207 -10.50 7.37 4.42
CA LEU A 207 -9.07 7.16 4.72
C LEU A 207 -8.45 8.39 5.40
N TRP A 208 -8.90 9.59 5.03
CA TRP A 208 -8.41 10.88 5.55
C TRP A 208 -9.17 11.39 6.76
N SER A 209 -10.20 10.67 7.21
CA SER A 209 -10.86 10.96 8.49
C SER A 209 -9.90 10.74 9.66
N PRO A 210 -10.14 11.37 10.84
CA PRO A 210 -9.36 11.08 12.04
C PRO A 210 -9.32 9.59 12.39
N VAL A 211 -10.42 8.86 12.20
CA VAL A 211 -10.48 7.41 12.47
C VAL A 211 -9.61 6.63 11.47
N GLY A 212 -9.67 6.97 10.17
CA GLY A 212 -8.83 6.34 9.16
C GLY A 212 -7.34 6.61 9.39
N GLN A 213 -6.99 7.82 9.82
CA GLN A 213 -5.62 8.21 10.14
C GLN A 213 -5.11 7.58 11.45
N GLU A 214 -5.98 7.42 12.45
CA GLU A 214 -5.66 6.69 13.68
C GLU A 214 -5.39 5.21 13.37
N ASN A 215 -6.21 4.59 12.51
CA ASN A 215 -5.99 3.22 12.04
C ASN A 215 -4.67 3.06 11.28
N ALA A 216 -4.30 4.06 10.47
CA ALA A 216 -3.01 4.07 9.78
C ALA A 216 -1.86 4.02 10.78
N ALA A 217 -1.89 4.86 11.81
CA ALA A 217 -0.87 4.88 12.85
C ALA A 217 -0.78 3.55 13.63
N GLN A 218 -1.92 2.96 14.00
CA GLN A 218 -1.98 1.65 14.69
C GLN A 218 -1.42 0.49 13.85
N ASN A 219 -1.47 0.64 12.54
CA ASN A 219 -0.90 -0.28 11.55
C ASN A 219 0.46 0.21 11.01
N TYR A 220 1.15 1.08 11.75
CA TYR A 220 2.52 1.53 11.50
C TYR A 220 2.72 2.20 10.13
N LEU A 221 1.66 2.81 9.59
CA LEU A 221 1.72 3.74 8.48
C LEU A 221 1.75 5.15 9.04
N ARG A 222 2.74 5.95 8.64
CA ARG A 222 2.86 7.36 9.09
C ARG A 222 1.62 8.15 8.62
N PRO A 223 0.75 8.64 9.53
CA PRO A 223 -0.43 9.39 9.15
C PRO A 223 -0.07 10.79 8.66
N ARG A 224 -0.92 11.37 7.80
CA ARG A 224 -0.80 12.76 7.33
C ARG A 224 -1.37 13.76 8.33
N ASN A 225 -2.36 13.35 9.11
CA ASN A 225 -2.88 14.15 10.21
C ASN A 225 -1.77 14.38 11.27
N GLN A 226 -1.39 15.64 11.47
CA GLN A 226 -0.25 16.02 12.31
C GLN A 226 -0.50 15.78 13.81
N GLU A 227 -1.74 15.89 14.27
CA GLU A 227 -2.08 15.63 15.67
C GLU A 227 -1.93 14.15 16.00
N ILE A 228 -2.42 13.28 15.10
CA ILE A 228 -2.27 11.83 15.21
C ILE A 228 -0.80 11.44 15.06
N LEU A 229 -0.06 12.01 14.10
CA LEU A 229 1.38 11.74 13.97
C LEU A 229 2.13 12.06 15.27
N LYS A 230 1.84 13.21 15.90
CA LYS A 230 2.44 13.60 17.19
C LYS A 230 2.07 12.64 18.32
N LYS A 231 0.81 12.20 18.38
CA LYS A 231 0.34 11.20 19.36
C LYS A 231 1.13 9.89 19.26
N TYR A 232 1.55 9.51 18.07
CA TYR A 232 2.27 8.27 17.78
C TYR A 232 3.79 8.46 17.59
N ALA A 233 4.37 9.59 18.01
CA ALA A 233 5.78 9.92 17.77
C ALA A 233 6.78 8.87 18.31
N ALA A 234 6.43 8.15 19.38
CA ALA A 234 7.25 7.07 19.92
C ALA A 234 7.40 5.86 18.96
N GLN A 235 6.44 5.67 18.04
CA GLN A 235 6.47 4.60 17.04
C GLN A 235 7.19 5.00 15.76
N PHE A 236 7.27 6.31 15.49
CA PHE A 236 7.83 6.86 14.25
C PHE A 236 9.02 7.76 14.56
N PRO A 237 10.23 7.19 14.69
CA PRO A 237 11.44 7.97 14.84
C PRO A 237 11.56 9.03 13.73
N PRO A 238 12.05 10.24 14.06
CA PRO A 238 12.35 11.24 13.05
C PRO A 238 13.38 10.68 12.08
N ILE A 239 13.13 10.82 10.78
CA ILE A 239 14.06 10.40 9.74
C ILE A 239 14.05 11.44 8.62
N LYS A 240 15.23 11.80 8.13
CA LYS A 240 15.36 12.65 6.96
C LYS A 240 14.89 11.88 5.73
N THR A 241 13.97 12.46 4.99
CA THR A 241 13.47 11.87 3.75
C THR A 241 13.60 12.82 2.58
N PHE A 242 13.58 12.26 1.38
CA PHE A 242 13.36 12.98 0.12
C PHE A 242 12.23 12.30 -0.65
N SER A 243 11.55 13.02 -1.54
CA SER A 243 10.50 12.46 -2.40
C SER A 243 11.03 12.09 -3.79
N VAL A 244 10.26 11.28 -4.53
CA VAL A 244 10.55 10.98 -5.93
C VAL A 244 10.50 12.26 -6.78
N ASP A 245 9.63 13.20 -6.43
CA ASP A 245 9.51 14.48 -7.12
C ASP A 245 10.75 15.35 -6.92
N GLU A 246 11.26 15.45 -5.69
CA GLU A 246 12.41 16.27 -5.33
C GLU A 246 13.71 15.82 -6.02
N VAL A 247 13.97 14.51 -6.05
CA VAL A 247 15.27 13.99 -6.52
C VAL A 247 15.23 13.52 -7.97
N PHE A 248 14.10 12.98 -8.44
CA PHE A 248 14.01 12.35 -9.77
C PHE A 248 13.06 13.10 -10.72
N GLY A 249 12.46 14.20 -10.28
CA GLY A 249 11.49 14.96 -11.08
C GLY A 249 10.18 14.20 -11.31
N GLY A 250 9.84 13.30 -10.39
CA GLY A 250 8.57 12.58 -10.33
C GLY A 250 8.54 11.26 -11.09
N TRP A 251 7.52 10.46 -10.82
CA TRP A 251 7.42 9.09 -11.36
C TRP A 251 7.41 9.02 -12.88
N ALA A 252 6.87 10.04 -13.55
CA ALA A 252 6.85 10.13 -15.01
C ALA A 252 8.27 10.22 -15.62
N LYS A 253 9.26 10.69 -14.86
CA LYS A 253 10.68 10.71 -15.26
C LYS A 253 11.44 9.54 -14.65
N ALA A 254 11.26 9.28 -13.37
CA ALA A 254 11.98 8.22 -12.65
C ALA A 254 11.74 6.83 -13.29
N TYR A 255 10.49 6.52 -13.65
CA TYR A 255 10.15 5.21 -14.20
C TYR A 255 10.83 4.92 -15.55
N PRO A 256 10.71 5.76 -16.59
CA PRO A 256 11.42 5.52 -17.85
C PRO A 256 12.93 5.63 -17.74
N THR A 257 13.49 6.40 -16.80
CA THR A 257 14.94 6.45 -16.62
C THR A 257 15.48 5.15 -16.02
N HIS A 258 14.83 4.66 -14.95
CA HIS A 258 15.41 3.58 -14.14
C HIS A 258 14.84 2.20 -14.44
N PHE A 259 13.53 2.07 -14.72
CA PHE A 259 12.81 0.80 -14.62
C PHE A 259 12.20 0.27 -15.91
N ARG A 260 12.07 1.08 -16.97
CA ARG A 260 11.69 0.56 -18.29
C ARG A 260 12.78 -0.35 -18.85
N ASP A 261 12.46 -1.11 -19.89
CA ASP A 261 13.45 -1.94 -20.58
C ASP A 261 14.58 -1.08 -21.17
N GLY A 262 15.82 -1.48 -20.89
CA GLY A 262 17.03 -0.72 -21.21
C GLY A 262 17.35 0.43 -20.23
N GLY A 263 16.52 0.64 -19.20
CA GLY A 263 16.75 1.61 -18.14
C GLY A 263 17.97 1.27 -17.28
N THR A 264 18.34 2.18 -16.37
CA THR A 264 19.57 2.02 -15.56
C THR A 264 19.57 0.76 -14.70
N PHE A 265 18.41 0.27 -14.25
CA PHE A 265 18.31 -1.01 -13.54
C PHE A 265 18.80 -2.17 -14.42
N ASP A 266 18.42 -2.23 -15.70
CA ASP A 266 18.86 -3.31 -16.60
C ASP A 266 20.35 -3.25 -16.86
N GLN A 267 20.88 -2.03 -17.05
CA GLN A 267 22.31 -1.81 -17.22
C GLN A 267 23.10 -2.32 -16.02
N ILE A 268 22.60 -2.12 -14.80
CA ILE A 268 23.19 -2.67 -13.58
C ILE A 268 23.03 -4.18 -13.52
N TYR A 269 21.82 -4.69 -13.80
CA TYR A 269 21.46 -6.10 -13.62
C TYR A 269 22.20 -7.01 -14.61
N GLN A 270 22.44 -6.57 -15.83
CA GLN A 270 23.24 -7.30 -16.83
C GLN A 270 24.72 -7.41 -16.46
N GLN A 271 25.22 -6.58 -15.55
CA GLN A 271 26.60 -6.58 -15.07
C GLN A 271 26.80 -7.38 -13.77
N LYS A 272 25.74 -8.04 -13.28
CA LYS A 272 25.75 -8.92 -12.12
C LYS A 272 26.00 -10.37 -12.56
#